data_AF-A0A357C4Q4-F1
#
_entry.id   AF-A0A357C4Q4-F1
#
_cell.length_a   1.000
_cell.length_b   1.000
_cell.length_c   1.000
_cell.angle_alpha   90.00
_cell.angle_beta   90.00
_cell.angle_gamma   90.00
#
_symmetry.space_group_name_H-M   'P 1'
#
loop_
_entity.id
_entity.type
_entity.pdbx_description
1 polymer ?
#
loop_
_entity_poly.entity_id
_entity_poly.type
_entity_poly.pdbx_seq_one_letter_code
_entity_poly.pdbx_strand_id
1 'polypeptide(L)' 'MKKDPVCNMEVEERDAFTTECEGETFYFCSEGCRDKFLKEKGA' A
#
# COMPACT_ATOMS: atom_id res chain seq x y z
N MET A 1 -11.57 2.44 6.30
CA MET A 1 -11.11 1.19 5.65
C MET A 1 -10.48 1.57 4.33
N LYS A 2 -9.23 1.14 4.11
CA LYS A 2 -8.50 1.38 2.87
C LYS A 2 -8.33 0.06 2.15
N LYS A 3 -8.15 0.15 0.84
CA LYS A 3 -8.01 -1.02 -0.01
C LYS A 3 -6.58 -1.09 -0.50
N ASP A 4 -5.94 -2.22 -0.25
CA ASP A 4 -4.61 -2.51 -0.77
C ASP A 4 -4.68 -2.56 -2.31
N PRO A 5 -3.94 -1.72 -3.04
CA PRO A 5 -4.00 -1.68 -4.51
C PRO A 5 -3.38 -2.93 -5.16
N VAL A 6 -2.56 -3.70 -4.43
CA VAL A 6 -1.86 -4.89 -4.93
C VAL A 6 -2.73 -6.12 -4.81
N CYS A 7 -3.28 -6.37 -3.62
CA CYS A 7 -4.07 -7.58 -3.34
C CYS A 7 -5.58 -7.34 -3.24
N ASN A 8 -6.02 -6.08 -3.32
CA ASN A 8 -7.43 -5.67 -3.20
C ASN A 8 -8.06 -5.99 -1.83
N MET A 9 -7.25 -6.29 -0.82
CA MET A 9 -7.70 -6.57 0.54
C MET A 9 -8.06 -5.27 1.28
N GLU A 10 -9.14 -5.31 2.05
CA GLU A 10 -9.46 -4.22 2.97
C GLU A 10 -8.55 -4.27 4.19
N VAL A 11 -7.94 -3.13 4.51
CA VAL A 11 -7.06 -2.93 5.64
C VAL A 11 -7.52 -1.70 6.43
N GLU A 12 -7.35 -1.75 7.74
CA GLU A 12 -7.61 -0.61 8.60
C GLU A 12 -6.43 0.35 8.60
N GLU A 13 -6.69 1.66 8.49
CA GLU A 13 -5.65 2.71 8.37
C GLU A 13 -4.67 2.72 9.53
N ARG A 14 -5.12 2.30 10.71
CA ARG A 14 -4.33 2.24 11.95
C ARG A 14 -3.29 1.12 11.95
N ASP A 15 -3.56 0.01 11.25
CA ASP A 15 -2.68 -1.17 11.19
C ASP A 15 -2.09 -1.39 9.79
N ALA A 16 -2.46 -0.54 8.83
CA ALA A 16 -1.99 -0.60 7.46
C ALA A 16 -0.54 -0.13 7.35
N PHE A 17 0.22 -0.80 6.49
CA PHE A 17 1.49 -0.27 6.02
C PHE A 17 1.22 0.85 5.04
N THR A 18 1.93 1.97 5.16
CA THR A 18 1.77 3.08 4.24
C THR A 18 3.05 3.39 3.49
N THR A 19 2.90 3.95 2.29
CA THR A 19 4.00 4.56 1.56
C THR A 19 3.49 5.79 0.83
N GLU A 20 4.33 6.81 0.71
CA GLU A 20 4.05 7.96 -0.11
C GLU A 20 4.58 7.70 -1.52
N CYS A 21 3.76 7.89 -2.55
CA CYS A 21 4.13 7.70 -3.94
C CYS A 21 3.37 8.73 -4.79
N GLU A 22 4.07 9.46 -5.65
CA GLU A 22 3.47 10.52 -6.49
C GLU A 22 2.72 11.62 -5.70
N GLY A 23 3.06 11.82 -4.42
CA GLY A 23 2.38 12.77 -3.52
C GLY A 23 1.08 12.24 -2.90
N GLU A 24 0.76 10.96 -3.10
CA GLU A 24 -0.37 10.27 -2.49
C GLU A 24 0.08 9.18 -1.50
N THR A 25 -0.61 9.07 -0.37
CA THR A 25 -0.37 8.02 0.62
C THR A 25 -1.18 6.78 0.26
N PHE A 26 -0.47 5.69 -0.06
CA PHE A 26 -1.06 4.38 -0.31
C PHE A 26 -1.03 3.51 0.96
N TYR A 27 -1.98 2.60 1.07
CA TYR A 27 -2.18 1.73 2.22
C TYR A 27 -2.13 0.26 1.79
N PHE A 28 -1.43 -0.57 2.55
CA PHE A 28 -1.16 -1.97 2.22
C PHE A 28 -1.45 -2.86 3.42
N CYS A 29 -1.95 -4.06 3.14
CA CYS A 29 -2.25 -5.08 4.15
C CYS A 29 -0.99 -5.70 4.75
N SER A 30 0.14 -5.60 4.04
CA SER A 30 1.40 -6.21 4.42
C SER A 30 2.58 -5.48 3.78
N GLU A 31 3.76 -5.59 4.39
CA GLU A 31 5.01 -5.08 3.84
C GLU A 31 5.30 -5.64 2.44
N GLY A 32 5.00 -6.92 2.18
CA GLY A 32 5.19 -7.52 0.87
C GLY A 32 4.36 -6.87 -0.24
N CYS A 33 3.14 -6.40 0.09
CA CYS A 33 2.31 -5.65 -0.86
C CYS A 33 2.88 -4.25 -1.09
N ARG A 34 3.32 -3.55 -0.03
CA ARG A 34 4.02 -2.26 -0.16
C ARG A 34 5.24 -2.38 -1.07
N ASP A 35 6.11 -3.35 -0.83
CA ASP A 35 7.34 -3.53 -1.60
C ASP A 35 7.05 -3.92 -3.06
N LYS A 36 6.03 -4.75 -3.30
CA LYS A 36 5.59 -5.08 -4.66
C LYS A 36 5.05 -3.85 -5.38
N PHE A 37 4.26 -3.03 -4.69
CA PHE A 37 3.78 -1.76 -5.21
C PHE A 37 4.95 -0.83 -5.57
N LEU A 38 5.91 -0.64 -4.67
CA LEU A 38 7.10 0.20 -4.91
C LEU A 38 7.97 -0.33 -6.06
N LYS A 39 8.04 -1.66 -6.26
CA LYS A 39 8.74 -2.26 -7.41
C LYS A 39 8.02 -2.03 -8.74
N GLU A 40 6.69 -2.09 -8.76
CA GLU A 40 5.91 -1.85 -9.99
C GLU A 40 5.76 -0.36 -10.31
N LYS A 41 5.56 0.47 -9.28
CA LYS A 41 5.45 1.93 -9.42
C LYS A 41 6.79 2.66 -9.49
N GLY A 42 7.88 1.93 -9.25
CA GLY A 42 9.25 2.26 -9.67
C GLY A 42 9.65 3.70 -9.46
N ALA A 43 10.16 3.99 -8.25
CA ALA A 43 11.09 5.07 -7.89
C ALA A 43 10.99 6.40 -8.66
#